data_AF-A0A842UT53-F1
#
_entry.id   AF-A0A842UT53-F1
#
_cell.length_a   1.000
_cell.length_b   1.000
_cell.length_c   1.000
_cell.angle_alpha   90.00
_cell.angle_beta   90.00
_cell.angle_gamma   90.00
#
_symmetry.space_group_name_H-M   'P 1'
#
loop_
_entity.id
_entity.type
_entity.pdbx_description
1 polymer ?
#
loop_
_entity_poly.entity_id
_entity_poly.type
_entity_poly.pdbx_seq_one_letter_code
_entity_poly.pdbx_strand_id
1 'polypeptide(L)'
;MGEKQGKEPDNFNVDKVTHELSRVCFGYEIAALEYIEPLAQVLMDNPGEGIQQIRDAFKKGTEAAYGKDLAIVNAFCGGPAESLTWPLYNAVGAVYPYLDREKKDGALHQLFAIMDQRNYLEVNGEIGVGHTTGIREPLLLADIKIARWLYWPGLDEGKWVIKQFETFADLKSRLIDEKGMFRPKSSAHAVDGPPTGINSDFVVAYALLRNSYSDFGEEYAEAANPAFLERVAKGIVALRFGIVQSKKYIDQHGREESDKRVVNGMARLKEILPKSLHDRLEPLKQEADWVDSSKFP
;
A
#
# COMPACT_ATOMS: atom_id res chain seq x y z
N MET A 1 -57.14 6.82 -34.29
CA MET A 1 -56.44 7.71 -33.35
C MET A 1 -56.31 6.95 -32.04
N GLY A 2 -55.11 6.45 -31.72
CA GLY A 2 -54.82 5.78 -30.46
C GLY A 2 -53.73 6.55 -29.75
N GLU A 3 -54.07 7.21 -28.65
CA GLU A 3 -53.13 7.93 -27.80
C GLU A 3 -52.19 6.92 -27.13
N LYS A 4 -50.88 7.03 -27.42
CA LYS A 4 -49.85 6.34 -26.66
C LYS A 4 -49.71 7.06 -25.32
N GLN A 5 -50.21 6.44 -24.25
CA GLN A 5 -49.85 6.83 -22.88
C GLN A 5 -48.35 6.62 -22.69
N GLY A 6 -47.61 7.73 -22.56
CA GLY A 6 -46.21 7.69 -22.13
C GLY A 6 -46.15 7.18 -20.70
N LYS A 7 -45.40 6.10 -20.47
CA LYS A 7 -45.00 5.74 -19.10
C LYS A 7 -44.08 6.84 -18.59
N GLU A 8 -44.48 7.49 -17.50
CA GLU A 8 -43.59 8.34 -16.74
C GLU A 8 -42.33 7.55 -16.36
N PRO A 9 -41.13 8.15 -16.46
CA PRO A 9 -39.91 7.49 -16.03
C PRO A 9 -40.02 7.17 -14.54
N ASP A 10 -39.64 5.94 -14.17
CA ASP A 10 -39.58 5.46 -12.79
C ASP A 10 -38.86 6.52 -11.93
N ASN A 11 -39.58 7.14 -11.01
CA ASN A 11 -39.02 8.16 -10.13
C ASN A 11 -37.85 7.55 -9.35
N PHE A 12 -36.64 8.07 -9.61
CA PHE A 12 -35.41 7.65 -8.94
C PHE A 12 -35.57 7.81 -7.42
N ASN A 13 -35.74 6.68 -6.71
CA ASN A 13 -36.00 6.66 -5.28
C ASN A 13 -34.67 6.72 -4.51
N VAL A 14 -34.27 7.94 -4.15
CA VAL A 14 -33.03 8.24 -3.42
C VAL A 14 -32.97 7.46 -2.10
N ASP A 15 -34.06 7.35 -1.35
CA ASP A 15 -34.07 6.66 -0.05
C ASP A 15 -33.79 5.16 -0.18
N LYS A 16 -34.33 4.53 -1.22
CA LYS A 16 -34.05 3.13 -1.53
C LYS A 16 -32.59 2.91 -1.92
N VAL A 17 -32.03 3.81 -2.72
CA VAL A 17 -30.60 3.76 -3.09
C VAL A 17 -29.72 3.99 -1.87
N THR A 18 -30.02 4.98 -1.03
CA THR A 18 -29.28 5.27 0.20
C THR A 18 -29.35 4.12 1.21
N HIS A 19 -30.51 3.47 1.35
CA HIS A 19 -30.66 2.29 2.21
C HIS A 19 -29.83 1.10 1.71
N GLU A 20 -29.87 0.79 0.41
CA GLU A 20 -29.07 -0.28 -0.17
C GLU A 20 -27.56 0.02 -0.10
N LEU A 21 -27.16 1.27 -0.34
CA LEU A 21 -25.77 1.71 -0.15
C LEU A 21 -25.33 1.56 1.30
N SER A 22 -26.15 1.98 2.27
CA SER A 22 -25.84 1.84 3.70
C SER A 22 -25.73 0.37 4.13
N ARG A 23 -26.63 -0.50 3.63
CA ARG A 23 -26.60 -1.95 3.90
C ARG A 23 -25.34 -2.60 3.36
N VAL A 24 -24.98 -2.29 2.11
CA VAL A 24 -23.72 -2.74 1.48
C VAL A 24 -22.52 -2.19 2.26
N CYS A 25 -22.62 -0.97 2.79
CA CYS A 25 -21.55 -0.34 3.54
C CYS A 25 -21.25 -1.00 4.89
N PHE A 26 -22.26 -1.40 5.66
CA PHE A 26 -22.01 -2.12 6.92
C PHE A 26 -21.58 -3.58 6.69
N GLY A 27 -21.96 -4.17 5.55
CA GLY A 27 -21.63 -5.57 5.24
C GLY A 27 -20.14 -5.84 5.04
N TYR A 28 -19.38 -4.88 4.51
CA TYR A 28 -17.95 -5.10 4.23
C TYR A 28 -17.07 -5.09 5.48
N GLU A 29 -17.39 -4.30 6.52
CA GLU A 29 -16.57 -4.23 7.74
C GLU A 29 -16.73 -5.53 8.53
N ILE A 30 -17.96 -6.02 8.64
CA ILE A 30 -18.27 -7.31 9.28
C ILE A 30 -17.59 -8.44 8.50
N ALA A 31 -17.67 -8.43 7.17
CA ALA A 31 -17.01 -9.45 6.35
C ALA A 31 -15.48 -9.43 6.50
N ALA A 32 -14.85 -8.27 6.65
CA ALA A 32 -13.42 -8.17 6.93
C ALA A 32 -13.08 -8.81 8.30
N LEU A 33 -13.85 -8.50 9.34
CA LEU A 33 -13.65 -9.10 10.68
C LEU A 33 -13.86 -10.61 10.67
N GLU A 34 -14.87 -11.11 9.96
CA GLU A 34 -15.22 -12.54 9.98
C GLU A 34 -14.28 -13.40 9.13
N TYR A 35 -13.83 -12.89 7.98
CA TYR A 35 -13.11 -13.71 6.99
C TYR A 35 -11.64 -13.33 6.80
N ILE A 36 -11.26 -12.09 7.11
CA ILE A 36 -9.90 -11.58 6.88
C ILE A 36 -9.10 -11.50 8.18
N GLU A 37 -9.71 -11.09 9.29
CA GLU A 37 -9.00 -11.05 10.56
C GLU A 37 -8.46 -12.42 11.02
N PRO A 38 -9.22 -13.54 10.89
CA PRO A 38 -8.67 -14.86 11.25
C PRO A 38 -7.48 -15.28 10.39
N LEU A 39 -7.37 -14.78 9.15
CA LEU A 39 -6.22 -15.04 8.29
C LEU A 39 -4.94 -14.49 8.91
N ALA A 40 -4.97 -13.35 9.59
CA ALA A 40 -3.79 -12.80 10.27
C ALA A 40 -3.23 -13.79 11.30
N GLN A 41 -4.11 -14.46 12.04
CA GLN A 41 -3.70 -15.49 13.01
C GLN A 41 -3.08 -16.70 12.31
N VAL A 42 -3.70 -17.20 11.23
CA VAL A 42 -3.14 -18.33 10.47
C VAL A 42 -1.78 -17.95 9.85
N LEU A 43 -1.65 -16.74 9.33
CA LEU A 43 -0.39 -16.22 8.79
C LEU A 43 0.72 -16.12 9.85
N MET A 44 0.38 -15.81 11.11
CA MET A 44 1.33 -15.79 12.22
C MET A 44 1.74 -17.19 12.68
N ASP A 45 0.76 -18.10 12.83
CA ASP A 45 0.98 -19.42 13.41
C ASP A 45 1.56 -20.41 12.38
N ASN A 46 1.08 -20.36 11.14
CA ASN A 46 1.49 -21.22 10.04
C ASN A 46 1.55 -20.43 8.72
N PRO A 47 2.62 -19.64 8.49
CA PRO A 47 2.71 -18.75 7.33
C PRO A 47 2.51 -19.46 5.97
N GLY A 48 3.00 -20.69 5.83
CA GLY A 48 2.87 -21.45 4.58
C GLY A 48 1.41 -21.76 4.25
N GLU A 49 0.64 -22.17 5.24
CA GLU A 49 -0.80 -22.40 5.10
C GLU A 49 -1.56 -21.08 4.92
N GLY A 50 -1.26 -20.08 5.74
CA GLY A 50 -1.91 -18.76 5.66
C GLY A 50 -1.75 -18.13 4.27
N ILE A 51 -0.58 -18.24 3.65
CA ILE A 51 -0.35 -17.75 2.28
C ILE A 51 -1.31 -18.41 1.28
N GLN A 52 -1.50 -19.73 1.36
CA GLN A 52 -2.43 -20.43 0.45
C GLN A 52 -3.89 -20.00 0.65
N GLN A 53 -4.23 -19.49 1.85
CA GLN A 53 -5.58 -19.05 2.18
C GLN A 53 -5.89 -17.60 1.80
N ILE A 54 -4.90 -16.77 1.42
CA ILE A 54 -5.10 -15.33 1.13
C ILE A 54 -6.23 -15.09 0.14
N ARG A 55 -6.22 -15.78 -1.00
CA ARG A 55 -7.27 -15.62 -2.05
C ARG A 55 -8.63 -16.13 -1.60
N ASP A 56 -8.65 -17.23 -0.86
CA ASP A 56 -9.90 -17.82 -0.36
C ASP A 56 -10.54 -16.94 0.70
N ALA A 57 -9.74 -16.37 1.61
CA ALA A 57 -10.20 -15.39 2.60
C ALA A 57 -10.78 -14.15 1.91
N PHE A 58 -10.08 -13.61 0.91
CA PHE A 58 -10.59 -12.49 0.12
C PHE A 58 -11.89 -12.83 -0.59
N LYS A 59 -11.94 -13.98 -1.28
CA LYS A 59 -13.14 -14.45 -1.98
C LYS A 59 -14.33 -14.57 -1.02
N LYS A 60 -14.16 -15.26 0.10
CA LYS A 60 -15.22 -15.42 1.12
C LYS A 60 -15.67 -14.07 1.68
N GLY A 61 -14.73 -13.18 1.99
CA GLY A 61 -15.06 -11.82 2.45
C GLY A 61 -15.87 -11.03 1.40
N THR A 62 -15.48 -11.10 0.13
CA THR A 62 -16.23 -10.43 -0.96
C THR A 62 -17.61 -11.06 -1.21
N GLU A 63 -17.72 -12.39 -1.12
CA GLU A 63 -19.00 -13.09 -1.27
C GLU A 63 -19.94 -12.78 -0.09
N ALA A 64 -19.42 -12.69 1.13
CA ALA A 64 -20.19 -12.31 2.30
C ALA A 64 -20.64 -10.84 2.24
N ALA A 65 -19.76 -9.93 1.81
CA ALA A 65 -20.05 -8.50 1.74
C ALA A 65 -21.05 -8.14 0.62
N TYR A 66 -20.88 -8.72 -0.57
CA TYR A 66 -21.61 -8.30 -1.76
C TYR A 66 -22.60 -9.36 -2.28
N GLY A 67 -22.40 -10.64 -1.97
CA GLY A 67 -23.24 -11.73 -2.46
C GLY A 67 -23.46 -11.66 -3.98
N LYS A 68 -24.74 -11.64 -4.37
CA LYS A 68 -25.17 -11.54 -5.78
C LYS A 68 -24.83 -10.19 -6.43
N ASP A 69 -24.56 -9.15 -5.64
CA ASP A 69 -24.33 -7.79 -6.13
C ASP A 69 -22.85 -7.56 -6.53
N LEU A 70 -21.96 -8.55 -6.29
CA LEU A 70 -20.53 -8.46 -6.61
C LEU A 70 -20.25 -8.11 -8.08
N ALA A 71 -21.03 -8.67 -9.01
CA ALA A 71 -20.88 -8.38 -10.44
C ALA A 71 -21.18 -6.91 -10.76
N ILE A 72 -22.18 -6.33 -10.09
CA ILE A 72 -22.56 -4.91 -10.26
C ILE A 72 -21.47 -4.02 -9.63
N VAL A 73 -21.00 -4.36 -8.43
CA VAL A 73 -19.92 -3.63 -7.75
C VAL A 73 -18.65 -3.61 -8.60
N ASN A 74 -18.25 -4.75 -9.17
CA ASN A 74 -17.10 -4.81 -10.09
C ASN A 74 -17.31 -3.93 -11.33
N ALA A 75 -18.52 -3.91 -11.89
CA ALA A 75 -18.81 -3.17 -13.12
C ALA A 75 -18.89 -1.65 -12.93
N PHE A 76 -19.43 -1.19 -11.80
CA PHE A 76 -19.72 0.24 -11.55
C PHE A 76 -18.73 0.91 -10.59
N CYS A 77 -18.16 0.15 -9.65
CA CYS A 77 -17.25 0.67 -8.63
C CYS A 77 -15.80 0.22 -8.85
N GLY A 78 -15.51 -0.58 -9.89
CA GLY A 78 -14.19 -1.15 -10.17
C GLY A 78 -13.86 -2.39 -9.33
N GLY A 79 -14.44 -2.50 -8.13
CA GLY A 79 -14.25 -3.64 -7.28
C GLY A 79 -14.73 -3.49 -5.84
N PRO A 80 -14.40 -4.48 -4.99
CA PRO A 80 -14.60 -4.44 -3.55
C PRO A 80 -14.00 -3.19 -2.94
N ALA A 81 -14.71 -2.63 -1.97
CA ALA A 81 -14.27 -1.50 -1.19
C ALA A 81 -12.93 -1.78 -0.47
N GLU A 82 -12.19 -0.71 -0.23
CA GLU A 82 -10.90 -0.71 0.44
C GLU A 82 -10.97 -1.30 1.86
N SER A 83 -12.14 -1.22 2.47
CA SER A 83 -12.48 -1.86 3.74
C SER A 83 -12.33 -3.39 3.74
N LEU A 84 -12.29 -4.05 2.59
CA LEU A 84 -11.92 -5.48 2.49
C LEU A 84 -10.47 -5.67 2.08
N THR A 85 -9.98 -4.88 1.13
CA THR A 85 -8.64 -5.10 0.56
C THR A 85 -7.53 -4.63 1.50
N TRP A 86 -7.71 -3.51 2.20
CA TRP A 86 -6.72 -3.01 3.16
C TRP A 86 -6.52 -3.92 4.36
N PRO A 87 -7.56 -4.43 5.05
CA PRO A 87 -7.34 -5.41 6.11
C PRO A 87 -6.60 -6.65 5.63
N LEU A 88 -6.89 -7.13 4.41
CA LEU A 88 -6.20 -8.29 3.84
C LEU A 88 -4.71 -8.00 3.63
N TYR A 89 -4.38 -6.89 2.97
CA TYR A 89 -2.98 -6.53 2.71
C TYR A 89 -2.23 -6.23 4.00
N ASN A 90 -2.89 -5.63 5.00
CA ASN A 90 -2.27 -5.35 6.29
C ASN A 90 -2.14 -6.59 7.17
N ALA A 91 -3.01 -7.60 7.03
CA ALA A 91 -2.81 -8.91 7.63
C ALA A 91 -1.55 -9.60 7.08
N VAL A 92 -1.36 -9.56 5.75
CA VAL A 92 -0.11 -10.03 5.11
C VAL A 92 1.08 -9.18 5.56
N GLY A 93 0.92 -7.85 5.57
CA GLY A 93 1.93 -6.89 5.98
C GLY A 93 2.41 -7.09 7.42
N ALA A 94 1.52 -7.49 8.34
CA ALA A 94 1.88 -7.73 9.74
C ALA A 94 2.92 -8.86 9.91
N VAL A 95 2.88 -9.88 9.04
CA VAL A 95 3.83 -11.00 9.08
C VAL A 95 4.98 -10.86 8.09
N TYR A 96 4.82 -10.04 7.04
CA TYR A 96 5.73 -9.94 5.91
C TYR A 96 7.22 -9.75 6.27
N PRO A 97 7.58 -8.91 7.27
CA PRO A 97 8.98 -8.73 7.66
C PRO A 97 9.66 -10.01 8.18
N TYR A 98 8.88 -10.95 8.70
CA TYR A 98 9.37 -12.19 9.32
C TYR A 98 9.36 -13.38 8.35
N LEU A 99 8.85 -13.18 7.14
CA LEU A 99 8.84 -14.21 6.10
C LEU A 99 10.20 -14.29 5.40
N ASP A 100 10.62 -15.51 5.08
CA ASP A 100 11.69 -15.74 4.12
C ASP A 100 11.25 -15.35 2.69
N ARG A 101 12.22 -15.26 1.77
CA ARG A 101 11.97 -14.80 0.41
C ARG A 101 10.99 -15.69 -0.36
N GLU A 102 11.04 -17.01 -0.17
CA GLU A 102 10.10 -17.94 -0.82
C GLU A 102 8.65 -17.67 -0.38
N LYS A 103 8.43 -17.47 0.92
CA LYS A 103 7.10 -17.13 1.46
C LYS A 103 6.66 -15.73 1.06
N LYS A 104 7.56 -14.75 1.02
CA LYS A 104 7.27 -13.40 0.48
C LYS A 104 6.80 -13.49 -0.97
N ASP A 105 7.54 -14.19 -1.83
CA ASP A 105 7.19 -14.39 -3.24
C ASP A 105 5.83 -15.11 -3.37
N GLY A 106 5.57 -16.13 -2.53
CA GLY A 106 4.28 -16.82 -2.47
C GLY A 106 3.12 -15.89 -2.08
N ALA A 107 3.30 -15.04 -1.07
CA ALA A 107 2.31 -14.04 -0.69
C ALA A 107 2.05 -13.03 -1.83
N LEU A 108 3.10 -12.54 -2.49
CA LEU A 108 3.00 -11.64 -3.63
C LEU A 108 2.19 -12.25 -4.78
N HIS A 109 2.39 -13.53 -5.12
CA HIS A 109 1.58 -14.21 -6.14
C HIS A 109 0.09 -14.19 -5.81
N GLN A 110 -0.26 -14.42 -4.54
CA GLN A 110 -1.65 -14.41 -4.10
C GLN A 110 -2.26 -13.01 -4.14
N LEU A 111 -1.49 -11.99 -3.74
CA LEU A 111 -1.90 -10.60 -3.82
C LEU A 111 -2.05 -10.10 -5.26
N PHE A 112 -1.12 -10.44 -6.15
CA PHE A 112 -1.23 -10.08 -7.57
C PHE A 112 -2.40 -10.78 -8.26
N ALA A 113 -2.71 -12.02 -7.88
CA ALA A 113 -3.92 -12.68 -8.38
C ALA A 113 -5.21 -11.94 -7.99
N ILE A 114 -5.19 -11.09 -6.95
CA ILE A 114 -6.29 -10.20 -6.55
C ILE A 114 -6.21 -8.86 -7.29
N MET A 115 -5.03 -8.22 -7.28
CA MET A 115 -4.82 -6.90 -7.88
C MET A 115 -4.97 -6.90 -9.41
N ASP A 116 -4.45 -7.94 -10.10
CA ASP A 116 -4.46 -8.03 -11.56
C ASP A 116 -5.87 -8.28 -12.14
N GLN A 117 -6.87 -8.55 -11.28
CA GLN A 117 -8.28 -8.64 -11.67
C GLN A 117 -8.99 -7.28 -11.65
N ARG A 118 -8.27 -6.19 -11.37
CA ARG A 118 -8.83 -4.85 -11.13
C ARG A 118 -8.29 -3.83 -12.12
N ASN A 119 -8.96 -2.68 -12.18
CA ASN A 119 -8.44 -1.55 -12.92
C ASN A 119 -7.22 -0.98 -12.18
N TYR A 120 -6.10 -0.78 -12.87
CA TYR A 120 -4.89 -0.26 -12.23
C TYR A 120 -5.09 1.14 -11.61
N LEU A 121 -5.98 1.96 -12.19
CA LEU A 121 -6.33 3.29 -11.67
C LEU A 121 -6.95 3.22 -10.27
N GLU A 122 -7.78 2.20 -10.04
CA GLU A 122 -8.43 1.91 -8.77
C GLU A 122 -7.42 1.35 -7.76
N VAL A 123 -6.57 0.42 -8.20
CA VAL A 123 -5.52 -0.16 -7.33
C VAL A 123 -4.56 0.91 -6.81
N ASN A 124 -4.28 1.94 -7.62
CA ASN A 124 -3.38 3.04 -7.28
C ASN A 124 -4.04 4.23 -6.58
N GLY A 125 -5.36 4.38 -6.70
CA GLY A 125 -6.07 5.53 -6.14
C GLY A 125 -5.88 6.82 -6.96
N GLU A 126 -5.75 6.76 -8.29
CA GLU A 126 -5.65 8.00 -9.12
C GLU A 126 -6.88 8.92 -8.96
N ILE A 127 -8.02 8.38 -8.49
CA ILE A 127 -9.26 9.12 -8.19
C ILE A 127 -9.50 9.18 -6.66
N GLY A 128 -8.44 9.09 -5.86
CA GLY A 128 -8.51 9.26 -4.40
C GLY A 128 -7.81 8.15 -3.63
N VAL A 129 -8.59 7.27 -3.04
CA VAL A 129 -8.11 6.19 -2.16
C VAL A 129 -8.07 4.91 -2.99
N GLY A 130 -6.98 4.15 -2.92
CA GLY A 130 -6.80 2.91 -3.68
C GLY A 130 -6.20 1.78 -2.84
N HIS A 131 -6.22 0.57 -3.37
CA HIS A 131 -5.71 -0.63 -2.69
C HIS A 131 -4.29 -0.45 -2.12
N THR A 132 -3.37 0.04 -2.95
CA THR A 132 -1.96 0.21 -2.56
C THR A 132 -1.75 1.37 -1.58
N THR A 133 -2.67 2.34 -1.54
CA THR A 133 -2.60 3.50 -0.62
C THR A 133 -2.87 3.13 0.83
N GLY A 134 -3.49 1.98 1.11
CA GLY A 134 -3.72 1.48 2.47
C GLY A 134 -2.75 0.39 2.92
N ILE A 135 -1.75 0.06 2.11
CA ILE A 135 -0.69 -0.88 2.51
C ILE A 135 0.26 -0.14 3.43
N ARG A 136 0.32 -0.59 4.68
CA ARG A 136 1.11 0.07 5.73
C ARG A 136 2.52 -0.49 5.86
N GLU A 137 2.73 -1.78 5.62
CA GLU A 137 4.06 -2.40 5.76
C GLU A 137 5.01 -1.99 4.61
N PRO A 138 6.13 -1.28 4.90
CA PRO A 138 7.06 -0.79 3.89
C PRO A 138 7.64 -1.84 2.96
N LEU A 139 8.03 -3.01 3.49
CA LEU A 139 8.68 -4.03 2.69
C LEU A 139 7.72 -4.64 1.67
N LEU A 140 6.45 -4.84 2.07
CA LEU A 140 5.41 -5.37 1.20
C LEU A 140 5.12 -4.40 0.04
N LEU A 141 4.92 -3.11 0.34
CA LEU A 141 4.64 -2.11 -0.69
C LEU A 141 5.83 -1.90 -1.64
N ALA A 142 7.06 -1.95 -1.12
CA ALA A 142 8.27 -1.87 -1.94
C ALA A 142 8.37 -3.06 -2.91
N ASP A 143 8.17 -4.29 -2.43
CA ASP A 143 8.20 -5.49 -3.28
C ASP A 143 7.06 -5.49 -4.31
N ILE A 144 5.86 -5.07 -3.93
CA ILE A 144 4.75 -4.88 -4.87
C ILE A 144 5.15 -3.96 -6.03
N LYS A 145 5.75 -2.81 -5.71
CA LYS A 145 6.23 -1.85 -6.72
C LYS A 145 7.35 -2.43 -7.59
N ILE A 146 8.30 -3.17 -7.01
CA ILE A 146 9.41 -3.76 -7.78
C ILE A 146 8.90 -4.83 -8.75
N ALA A 147 8.04 -5.74 -8.29
CA ALA A 147 7.48 -6.80 -9.11
C ALA A 147 6.44 -6.30 -10.12
N ARG A 148 5.66 -5.27 -9.76
CA ARG A 148 4.63 -4.65 -10.60
C ARG A 148 4.77 -3.14 -10.54
N TRP A 149 5.57 -2.58 -11.44
CA TRP A 149 5.86 -1.14 -11.43
C TRP A 149 4.62 -0.25 -11.57
N LEU A 150 3.52 -0.79 -12.10
CA LEU A 150 2.24 -0.09 -12.19
C LEU A 150 1.60 0.13 -10.81
N TYR A 151 1.84 -0.74 -9.82
CA TYR A 151 1.24 -0.66 -8.49
C TYR A 151 2.08 0.20 -7.55
N TRP A 152 1.87 1.52 -7.63
CA TRP A 152 2.56 2.49 -6.79
C TRP A 152 1.66 3.69 -6.49
N PRO A 153 1.35 3.95 -5.21
CA PRO A 153 0.46 5.04 -4.82
C PRO A 153 1.11 6.44 -4.93
N GLY A 154 2.39 6.53 -5.33
CA GLY A 154 3.08 7.82 -5.36
C GLY A 154 3.57 8.27 -3.99
N LEU A 155 4.01 9.53 -3.91
CA LEU A 155 4.40 10.19 -2.65
C LEU A 155 3.53 11.41 -2.36
N ASP A 156 2.41 11.57 -3.06
CA ASP A 156 1.62 12.79 -3.01
C ASP A 156 0.85 12.94 -1.70
N GLU A 157 0.35 11.84 -1.13
CA GLU A 157 -0.18 11.84 0.25
C GLU A 157 0.88 12.37 1.22
N GLY A 158 2.08 11.81 1.22
CA GLY A 158 3.16 12.23 2.11
C GLY A 158 3.50 13.71 1.95
N LYS A 159 3.63 14.21 0.72
CA LYS A 159 3.84 15.64 0.45
C LYS A 159 2.69 16.50 0.97
N TRP A 160 1.45 16.08 0.76
CA TRP A 160 0.28 16.81 1.22
C TRP A 160 0.25 16.88 2.74
N VAL A 161 0.50 15.75 3.41
CA VAL A 161 0.57 15.64 4.88
C VAL A 161 1.63 16.60 5.43
N ILE A 162 2.86 16.57 4.91
CA ILE A 162 3.96 17.43 5.39
C ILE A 162 3.58 18.91 5.31
N LYS A 163 2.92 19.34 4.23
CA LYS A 163 2.49 20.73 4.03
C LYS A 163 1.42 21.21 5.02
N GLN A 164 0.78 20.31 5.77
CA GLN A 164 -0.21 20.69 6.77
C GLN A 164 0.42 21.12 8.11
N PHE A 165 1.74 20.98 8.27
CA PHE A 165 2.43 21.21 9.53
C PHE A 165 3.58 22.20 9.36
N GLU A 166 3.62 23.22 10.22
CA GLU A 166 4.71 24.20 10.24
C GLU A 166 5.95 23.66 10.97
N THR A 167 5.76 22.75 11.92
CA THR A 167 6.84 22.17 12.74
C THR A 167 6.69 20.67 12.85
N PHE A 168 7.82 19.97 13.01
CA PHE A 168 7.81 18.54 13.26
C PHE A 168 7.14 18.19 14.60
N ALA A 169 7.23 19.05 15.61
CA ALA A 169 6.59 18.83 16.90
C ALA A 169 5.06 18.71 16.77
N ASP A 170 4.41 19.57 15.97
CA ASP A 170 2.98 19.47 15.69
C ASP A 170 2.66 18.18 14.92
N LEU A 171 3.41 17.90 13.85
CA LEU A 171 3.26 16.66 13.06
C LEU A 171 3.35 15.42 13.95
N LYS A 172 4.39 15.33 14.78
CA LYS A 172 4.62 14.22 15.71
C LYS A 172 3.44 14.09 16.69
N SER A 173 3.02 15.19 17.30
CA SER A 173 1.90 15.17 18.26
C SER A 173 0.62 14.63 17.64
N ARG A 174 0.35 14.92 16.36
CA ARG A 174 -0.89 14.51 15.68
C ARG A 174 -0.82 13.17 14.99
N LEU A 175 0.30 12.82 14.37
CA LEU A 175 0.39 11.66 13.50
C LEU A 175 1.21 10.51 14.06
N ILE A 176 2.10 10.73 15.03
CA ILE A 176 3.01 9.71 15.53
C ILE A 176 2.62 9.37 16.98
N ASP A 177 2.44 8.08 17.24
CA ASP A 177 2.14 7.55 18.57
C ASP A 177 3.39 7.50 19.47
N GLU A 178 3.18 7.14 20.74
CA GLU A 178 4.25 7.01 21.73
C GLU A 178 5.29 5.93 21.39
N LYS A 179 4.97 5.00 20.48
CA LYS A 179 5.87 3.95 20.01
C LYS A 179 6.68 4.37 18.78
N GLY A 180 6.44 5.57 18.25
CA GLY A 180 7.09 6.07 17.04
C GLY A 180 6.47 5.53 15.76
N MET A 181 5.21 5.08 15.80
CA MET A 181 4.45 4.59 14.65
C MET A 181 3.42 5.62 14.21
N PHE A 182 3.05 5.61 12.93
CA PHE A 182 1.98 6.49 12.47
C PHE A 182 0.60 6.00 12.95
N ARG A 183 -0.28 6.96 13.25
CA ARG A 183 -1.68 6.68 13.55
C ARG A 183 -2.43 6.38 12.25
N PRO A 184 -3.16 5.25 12.16
CA PRO A 184 -4.02 5.00 11.01
C PRO A 184 -5.09 6.09 10.93
N LYS A 185 -5.42 6.49 9.70
CA LYS A 185 -6.58 7.34 9.47
C LYS A 185 -7.84 6.59 9.89
N SER A 186 -8.50 7.02 10.97
CA SER A 186 -9.83 6.53 11.31
C SER A 186 -10.86 7.09 10.33
N SER A 187 -11.91 6.34 10.03
CA SER A 187 -13.04 6.76 9.19
C SER A 187 -13.82 7.97 9.75
N ALA A 188 -13.56 8.40 10.99
CA ALA A 188 -14.10 9.63 11.54
C ALA A 188 -13.45 10.86 10.88
N HIS A 189 -14.16 11.45 9.93
CA HIS A 189 -13.82 12.69 9.25
C HIS A 189 -13.44 13.79 10.26
N ALA A 190 -12.19 14.26 10.22
CA ALA A 190 -11.90 15.63 10.65
C ALA A 190 -12.56 16.55 9.61
N VAL A 191 -13.74 17.07 9.94
CA VAL A 191 -14.51 17.96 9.05
C VAL A 191 -13.80 19.31 8.88
N ASP A 192 -12.88 19.68 9.77
CA ASP A 192 -11.99 20.82 9.62
C ASP A 192 -10.66 20.58 10.38
N GLY A 193 -9.51 20.78 9.71
CA GLY A 193 -8.18 20.76 10.34
C GLY A 193 -7.13 19.85 9.70
N PRO A 194 -5.87 19.92 10.18
CA PRO A 194 -4.79 19.06 9.72
C PRO A 194 -5.06 17.59 10.08
N PRO A 195 -4.52 16.63 9.31
CA PRO A 195 -4.81 15.22 9.47
C PRO A 195 -4.43 14.71 10.88
N THR A 196 -5.20 13.74 11.36
CA THR A 196 -4.96 13.02 12.64
C THR A 196 -4.51 11.58 12.43
N GLY A 197 -4.35 11.17 11.18
CA GLY A 197 -3.84 9.87 10.76
C GLY A 197 -3.58 9.83 9.26
N ILE A 198 -2.96 8.74 8.80
CA ILE A 198 -2.53 8.54 7.41
C ILE A 198 -3.01 7.21 6.86
N ASN A 199 -3.00 7.04 5.53
CA ASN A 199 -3.37 5.78 4.88
C ASN A 199 -2.17 4.83 4.76
N SER A 200 -1.02 5.31 4.24
CA SER A 200 0.19 4.48 4.09
C SER A 200 1.37 5.01 4.89
N ASP A 201 1.84 4.19 5.84
CA ASP A 201 3.00 4.49 6.67
C ASP A 201 4.27 4.65 5.82
N PHE A 202 4.46 3.80 4.82
CA PHE A 202 5.65 3.86 3.98
C PHE A 202 5.70 5.11 3.10
N VAL A 203 4.57 5.48 2.50
CA VAL A 203 4.48 6.67 1.62
C VAL A 203 4.81 7.94 2.40
N VAL A 204 4.23 8.08 3.59
CA VAL A 204 4.47 9.26 4.44
C VAL A 204 5.87 9.25 5.04
N ALA A 205 6.35 8.10 5.54
CA ALA A 205 7.73 7.97 6.02
C ALA A 205 8.75 8.32 4.95
N TYR A 206 8.57 7.82 3.73
CA TYR A 206 9.51 8.10 2.63
C TYR A 206 9.44 9.57 2.23
N ALA A 207 8.26 10.20 2.20
CA ALA A 207 8.17 11.62 1.94
C ALA A 207 8.87 12.46 3.03
N LEU A 208 8.72 12.11 4.30
CA LEU A 208 9.37 12.79 5.43
C LEU A 208 10.89 12.64 5.39
N LEU A 209 11.38 11.45 5.05
CA LEU A 209 12.81 11.17 4.90
C LEU A 209 13.41 11.75 3.62
N ARG A 210 12.64 12.38 2.74
CA ARG A 210 13.20 12.94 1.51
C ARG A 210 13.47 14.42 1.68
N ASN A 211 14.75 14.81 1.76
CA ASN A 211 15.22 16.19 1.96
C ASN A 211 14.64 17.20 0.94
N SER A 212 14.23 16.74 -0.24
CA SER A 212 13.60 17.63 -1.23
C SER A 212 12.11 17.89 -0.99
N TYR A 213 11.48 17.19 -0.04
CA TYR A 213 10.05 17.25 0.28
C TYR A 213 9.80 17.71 1.72
N SER A 214 10.75 17.48 2.62
CA SER A 214 10.62 17.76 4.04
C SER A 214 11.97 18.18 4.61
N ASP A 215 11.95 19.21 5.46
CA ASP A 215 13.09 19.57 6.31
C ASP A 215 13.08 18.78 7.63
N PHE A 216 12.03 18.01 7.91
CA PHE A 216 11.87 17.22 9.15
C PHE A 216 12.57 15.85 9.11
N GLY A 217 13.38 15.56 8.09
CA GLY A 217 13.91 14.22 7.86
C GLY A 217 14.78 13.69 9.01
N GLU A 218 15.64 14.52 9.60
CA GLU A 218 16.48 14.13 10.75
C GLU A 218 15.63 13.96 12.02
N GLU A 219 14.72 14.89 12.29
CA GLU A 219 13.84 14.83 13.47
C GLU A 219 12.92 13.60 13.42
N TYR A 220 12.42 13.26 12.22
CA TYR A 220 11.63 12.06 12.01
C TYR A 220 12.46 10.79 12.19
N ALA A 221 13.68 10.73 11.66
CA ALA A 221 14.57 9.57 11.85
C ALA A 221 14.89 9.33 13.34
N GLU A 222 15.02 10.39 14.14
CA GLU A 222 15.22 10.28 15.59
C GLU A 222 13.95 9.83 16.35
N ALA A 223 12.78 10.32 15.93
CA ALA A 223 11.52 10.05 16.62
C ALA A 223 10.84 8.72 16.21
N ALA A 224 11.15 8.20 15.04
CA ALA A 224 10.51 6.99 14.51
C ALA A 224 10.90 5.74 15.30
N ASN A 225 9.99 4.76 15.32
CA ASN A 225 10.32 3.45 15.87
C ASN A 225 11.52 2.86 15.10
N PRO A 226 12.62 2.45 15.78
CA PRO A 226 13.84 2.00 15.08
C PRO A 226 13.62 0.80 14.14
N ALA A 227 12.79 -0.16 14.55
CA ALA A 227 12.51 -1.35 13.74
C ALA A 227 11.67 -1.00 12.51
N PHE A 228 10.72 -0.07 12.65
CA PHE A 228 9.94 0.44 11.52
C PHE A 228 10.80 1.27 10.57
N LEU A 229 11.64 2.17 11.09
CA LEU A 229 12.56 2.99 10.31
C LEU A 229 13.52 2.14 9.49
N GLU A 230 14.05 1.06 10.05
CA GLU A 230 14.89 0.09 9.33
C GLU A 230 14.13 -0.53 8.14
N ARG A 231 12.86 -0.92 8.33
CA ARG A 231 12.01 -1.45 7.25
C ARG A 231 11.71 -0.41 6.17
N VAL A 232 11.46 0.84 6.55
CA VAL A 232 11.30 1.96 5.62
C VAL A 232 12.58 2.17 4.81
N ALA A 233 13.73 2.25 5.46
CA ALA A 233 15.03 2.43 4.80
C ALA A 233 15.32 1.27 3.83
N LYS A 234 15.07 0.02 4.26
CA LYS A 234 15.19 -1.16 3.42
C LYS A 234 14.26 -1.11 2.21
N GLY A 235 13.01 -0.70 2.38
CA GLY A 235 12.06 -0.48 1.28
C GLY A 235 12.54 0.58 0.28
N ILE A 236 13.08 1.71 0.75
CA ILE A 236 13.63 2.77 -0.12
C ILE A 236 14.84 2.26 -0.91
N VAL A 237 15.75 1.55 -0.26
CA VAL A 237 16.92 0.92 -0.90
C VAL A 237 16.46 -0.11 -1.95
N ALA A 238 15.51 -0.98 -1.59
CA ALA A 238 14.93 -1.97 -2.49
C ALA A 238 14.31 -1.32 -3.74
N LEU A 239 13.50 -0.27 -3.57
CA LEU A 239 12.93 0.48 -4.71
C LEU A 239 14.00 1.04 -5.64
N ARG A 240 15.17 1.43 -5.10
CA ARG A 240 16.26 1.98 -5.90
C ARG A 240 17.03 0.91 -6.67
N PHE A 241 17.25 -0.25 -6.08
CA PHE A 241 18.16 -1.26 -6.64
C PHE A 241 17.46 -2.50 -7.22
N GLY A 242 16.33 -2.91 -6.67
CA GLY A 242 15.54 -4.05 -7.14
C GLY A 242 14.96 -3.83 -8.55
N ILE A 243 14.59 -2.60 -8.89
CA ILE A 243 14.10 -2.25 -10.24
C ILE A 243 15.24 -2.33 -11.28
N VAL A 244 16.49 -2.09 -10.88
CA VAL A 244 17.63 -1.95 -11.80
C VAL A 244 18.24 -3.31 -12.16
N GLN A 245 18.14 -4.31 -11.28
CA GLN A 245 18.73 -5.64 -11.52
C GLN A 245 18.05 -6.46 -12.64
N SER A 246 16.85 -6.07 -13.08
CA SER A 246 16.08 -6.83 -14.09
C SER A 246 16.54 -6.64 -15.55
N LYS A 247 17.54 -5.79 -15.81
CA LYS A 247 18.10 -5.60 -17.15
C LYS A 247 19.63 -5.60 -17.13
N LYS A 248 20.25 -6.73 -17.49
CA LYS A 248 21.68 -6.74 -17.86
C LYS A 248 21.88 -5.79 -19.03
N TYR A 249 22.56 -4.67 -18.78
CA TYR A 249 22.97 -3.76 -19.85
C TYR A 249 24.28 -4.27 -20.44
N ILE A 250 24.19 -4.84 -21.64
CA ILE A 250 25.35 -5.23 -22.42
C ILE A 250 25.69 -4.04 -23.32
N ASP A 251 26.88 -3.49 -23.19
CA ASP A 251 27.33 -2.39 -24.05
C ASP A 251 27.48 -2.87 -25.51
N GLN A 252 27.69 -1.92 -26.43
CA GLN A 252 27.93 -2.22 -27.85
C GLN A 252 29.19 -3.09 -28.13
N HIS A 253 29.99 -3.40 -27.10
CA HIS A 253 31.18 -4.24 -27.17
C HIS A 253 31.01 -5.57 -26.44
N GLY A 254 29.80 -5.92 -26.00
CA GLY A 254 29.53 -7.19 -25.33
C GLY A 254 29.97 -7.22 -23.86
N ARG A 255 30.31 -6.07 -23.25
CA ARG A 255 30.73 -5.99 -21.85
C ARG A 255 29.52 -5.73 -20.97
N GLU A 256 29.42 -6.51 -19.90
CA GLU A 256 28.47 -6.25 -18.82
C GLU A 256 28.96 -5.02 -18.05
N GLU A 257 28.42 -3.84 -18.38
CA GLU A 257 28.69 -2.65 -17.58
C GLU A 257 27.86 -2.75 -16.30
N SER A 258 28.52 -2.60 -15.14
CA SER A 258 27.79 -2.31 -13.91
C SER A 258 26.96 -1.06 -14.18
N ASP A 259 25.64 -1.20 -14.16
CA ASP A 259 24.73 -0.14 -14.58
C ASP A 259 25.10 1.16 -13.85
N LYS A 260 25.47 2.22 -14.57
CA LYS A 260 25.80 3.53 -13.98
C LYS A 260 24.68 4.01 -13.04
N ARG A 261 23.45 3.52 -13.23
CA ARG A 261 22.30 3.75 -12.32
C ARG A 261 22.48 3.14 -10.92
N VAL A 262 23.24 2.06 -10.76
CA VAL A 262 23.56 1.45 -9.46
C VAL A 262 24.58 2.28 -8.70
N VAL A 263 25.71 2.65 -9.31
CA VAL A 263 26.73 3.49 -8.65
C VAL A 263 26.17 4.87 -8.32
N ASN A 264 25.47 5.50 -9.27
CA ASN A 264 24.74 6.75 -9.01
C ASN A 264 23.56 6.55 -8.06
N GLY A 265 23.12 5.32 -7.84
CA GLY A 265 22.02 4.98 -6.94
C GLY A 265 22.34 5.31 -5.50
N MET A 266 23.51 4.88 -5.02
CA MET A 266 23.92 5.13 -3.64
C MET A 266 24.21 6.62 -3.41
N ALA A 267 24.91 7.27 -4.33
CA ALA A 267 25.16 8.71 -4.26
C ALA A 267 23.85 9.50 -4.21
N ARG A 268 22.86 9.12 -5.02
CA ARG A 268 21.53 9.74 -5.01
C ARG A 268 20.79 9.52 -3.70
N LEU A 269 20.84 8.32 -3.11
CA LEU A 269 20.21 8.07 -1.81
C LEU A 269 20.83 8.95 -0.72
N LYS A 270 22.16 9.08 -0.68
CA LYS A 270 22.86 9.97 0.26
C LYS A 270 22.54 11.45 0.04
N GLU A 271 22.24 11.86 -1.18
CA GLU A 271 21.80 13.22 -1.49
C GLU A 271 20.40 13.51 -0.96
N ILE A 272 19.47 12.57 -1.14
CA ILE A 272 18.04 12.81 -0.85
C ILE A 272 17.60 12.41 0.55
N LEU A 273 18.37 11.59 1.27
CA LEU A 273 18.02 11.10 2.61
C LEU A 273 18.83 11.81 3.72
N PRO A 274 18.28 11.90 4.95
CA PRO A 274 18.96 12.33 6.15
C PRO A 274 20.30 11.64 6.37
N LYS A 275 21.27 12.38 6.91
CA LYS A 275 22.62 11.87 7.20
C LYS A 275 22.58 10.75 8.23
N SER A 276 21.65 10.81 9.18
CA SER A 276 21.40 9.75 10.17
C SER A 276 21.19 8.36 9.55
N LEU A 277 20.73 8.27 8.30
CA LEU A 277 20.52 6.99 7.61
C LEU A 277 21.72 6.52 6.76
N HIS A 278 22.71 7.38 6.49
CA HIS A 278 23.73 7.12 5.46
C HIS A 278 24.55 5.86 5.71
N ASP A 279 24.86 5.57 6.98
CA ASP A 279 25.67 4.42 7.38
C ASP A 279 24.91 3.09 7.26
N ARG A 280 23.57 3.14 7.21
CA ARG A 280 22.71 1.96 7.03
C ARG A 280 22.49 1.59 5.56
N LEU A 281 22.66 2.53 4.63
CA LEU A 281 22.29 2.32 3.21
C LEU A 281 23.09 1.20 2.52
N GLU A 282 24.40 1.14 2.75
CA GLU A 282 25.25 0.12 2.11
C GLU A 282 25.01 -1.29 2.69
N PRO A 283 24.95 -1.48 4.03
CA PRO A 283 24.53 -2.75 4.60
C PRO A 283 23.17 -3.24 4.06
N LEU A 284 22.16 -2.36 4.02
CA LEU A 284 20.83 -2.71 3.52
C LEU A 284 20.84 -3.12 2.04
N LYS A 285 21.69 -2.48 1.22
CA LYS A 285 21.88 -2.87 -0.18
C LYS A 285 22.56 -4.24 -0.29
N GLN A 286 23.51 -4.56 0.58
CA GLN A 286 24.21 -5.85 0.57
C GLN A 286 23.31 -7.01 1.01
N GLU A 287 22.35 -6.77 1.91
CA GLU A 287 21.33 -7.77 2.26
C GLU A 287 20.54 -8.25 1.03
N ALA A 288 20.34 -7.36 0.04
CA ALA A 288 19.69 -7.66 -1.23
C ALA A 288 18.36 -8.43 -1.13
N ASP A 289 17.64 -8.26 -0.02
CA ASP A 289 16.40 -8.96 0.26
C ASP A 289 15.20 -8.17 -0.31
N TRP A 290 15.10 -8.17 -1.63
CA TRP A 290 13.96 -7.65 -2.40
C TRP A 290 13.55 -8.64 -3.48
N VAL A 291 12.33 -8.48 -3.97
CA VAL A 291 11.75 -9.37 -4.98
C VAL A 291 12.50 -9.30 -6.31
N ASP A 292 12.65 -10.44 -6.97
CA ASP A 292 13.09 -10.53 -8.37
C ASP A 292 11.87 -10.32 -9.28
N SER A 293 11.81 -9.16 -9.94
CA SER A 293 10.69 -8.81 -10.81
C SER A 293 10.49 -9.81 -11.97
N SER A 294 11.52 -10.56 -12.37
CA SER A 294 11.40 -11.53 -13.46
C SER A 294 10.53 -12.74 -13.11
N LYS A 295 10.31 -13.01 -11.81
CA LYS A 295 9.38 -14.03 -11.31
C LYS A 295 7.91 -13.61 -11.43
N PHE A 296 7.66 -12.34 -11.69
CA PHE A 296 6.34 -11.74 -11.80
C PHE A 296 6.23 -11.06 -13.17
N PRO A 297 5.96 -11.82 -14.24
CA PRO A 297 5.74 -11.28 -15.59
C PRO A 297 4.38 -10.60 -15.74
#